data_AF-W4JUN7-F1
#
_entry.id   AF-W4JUN7-F1
#
_cell.length_a   1.000
_cell.length_b   1.000
_cell.length_c   1.000
_cell.angle_alpha   90.00
_cell.angle_beta   90.00
_cell.angle_gamma   90.00
#
_symmetry.space_group_name_H-M   'P 1'
#
loop_
_entity.id
_entity.type
_entity.pdbx_description
1 polymer ?
#
loop_
_entity_poly.entity_id
_entity_poly.type
_entity_poly.pdbx_seq_one_letter_code
_entity_poly.pdbx_strand_id
1 'polypeptide(L)'
;MDDLNVLRIGLEDEFPRGLSNAIIASPTIYDLIFDDCSPAVLLRFSRTCKAATIAVRSYIRRALNINRLLSRYFDDPVAFRSIQASTGTLISGSTAVQFLGRWFYPDSDLDLYVPMRHSRKLGKWLMDAGYVFSPNTVQDADFFTELLKMVESHERNSLSTSKVNTGMIYRMPGVAAIFNFVKAVGPGSPDFLKVQIIASLNSPVACIFDFHCTCVMNLITHEKAYALYPRATFEDRCALLCRSDGPTVILNQALDKYARRGWEIRRYRSREPGFDPALRSTSRWIDDGLSWVVDLDMEGVEVPAAPLDMRTEVPPDSVTYTNWQLLWSWSEPYIYCTLLRSPLLDATYVVTDALLVMLLRGAFQGVRSGTEDVNRTIRDVLKIEHPRAMIASWEVYVTAIGIPFSTRSFHPSCLRGRKGGLKSSIYRMNSVNNLLRSHM
;
A
#
# COMPACT_ATOMS: atom_id res chain seq x y z
N MET A 1 -37.44 38.86 -32.56
CA MET A 1 -37.86 37.48 -32.85
C MET A 1 -36.94 37.06 -33.97
N ASP A 2 -35.75 36.57 -33.60
CA ASP A 2 -34.68 36.28 -34.56
C ASP A 2 -34.06 34.92 -34.22
N ASP A 3 -34.10 34.05 -35.22
CA ASP A 3 -33.07 33.10 -35.65
C ASP A 3 -32.20 32.39 -34.61
N LEU A 4 -32.57 31.14 -34.33
CA LEU A 4 -31.64 30.06 -34.02
C LEU A 4 -31.82 28.95 -35.06
N ASN A 5 -31.09 29.06 -36.16
CA ASN A 5 -30.84 27.96 -37.10
C ASN A 5 -30.00 26.89 -36.39
N VAL A 6 -30.68 25.95 -35.73
CA VAL A 6 -30.08 24.69 -35.30
C VAL A 6 -29.90 23.85 -36.55
N LEU A 7 -28.64 23.70 -36.98
CA LEU A 7 -28.22 22.67 -37.93
C LEU A 7 -28.65 21.29 -37.41
N ARG A 8 -29.84 20.84 -37.80
CA ARG A 8 -30.21 19.43 -37.77
C ARG A 8 -29.42 18.74 -38.87
N ILE A 9 -28.20 18.31 -38.53
CA ILE A 9 -27.50 17.32 -39.34
C ILE A 9 -28.33 16.04 -39.24
N GLY A 10 -28.93 15.64 -40.37
CA GLY A 10 -29.72 14.42 -40.47
C GLY A 10 -28.85 13.21 -40.16
N LEU A 11 -29.06 12.61 -38.98
CA LEU A 11 -28.53 11.30 -38.61
C LEU A 11 -29.50 10.19 -39.09
N GLU A 12 -29.93 10.25 -40.35
CA GLU A 12 -30.72 9.19 -41.00
C GLU A 12 -29.93 8.43 -42.07
N ASP A 13 -28.63 8.71 -42.23
CA ASP A 13 -27.75 7.83 -42.99
C ASP A 13 -27.39 6.62 -42.13
N GLU A 14 -27.76 5.42 -42.60
CA GLU A 14 -27.31 4.14 -42.06
C GLU A 14 -25.81 4.21 -41.78
N PHE A 15 -25.43 4.18 -40.49
CA PHE A 15 -24.04 3.95 -40.11
C PHE A 15 -23.52 2.76 -40.93
N PRO A 16 -22.48 2.91 -41.78
CA PRO A 16 -22.07 1.87 -42.69
C PRO A 16 -21.82 0.58 -41.91
N ARG A 17 -22.55 -0.50 -42.25
CA ARG A 17 -22.38 -1.80 -41.60
C ARG A 17 -20.92 -2.21 -41.73
N GLY A 18 -20.17 -2.14 -40.63
CA GLY A 18 -18.73 -2.41 -40.61
C GLY A 18 -17.84 -1.26 -40.14
N LEU A 19 -18.33 -0.02 -40.02
CA LEU A 19 -17.53 1.10 -39.51
C LEU A 19 -17.04 0.87 -38.07
N SER A 20 -17.91 0.34 -37.20
CA SER A 20 -17.52 -0.04 -35.84
C SER A 20 -16.42 -1.10 -35.81
N ASN A 21 -16.49 -2.09 -36.70
CA ASN A 21 -15.46 -3.12 -36.83
C ASN A 21 -14.15 -2.53 -37.40
N ALA A 22 -14.24 -1.60 -38.36
CA ALA A 22 -13.07 -0.92 -38.91
C ALA A 22 -12.34 -0.04 -37.87
N ILE A 23 -13.10 0.64 -37.00
CA ILE A 23 -12.56 1.42 -35.88
C ILE A 23 -11.84 0.50 -34.88
N ILE A 24 -12.50 -0.57 -34.43
CA ILE A 24 -11.94 -1.49 -33.41
C ILE A 24 -10.78 -2.33 -33.97
N ALA A 25 -10.72 -2.53 -35.29
CA ALA A 25 -9.63 -3.25 -35.95
C ALA A 25 -8.36 -2.42 -36.14
N SER A 26 -8.41 -1.09 -35.95
CA SER A 26 -7.27 -0.20 -36.19
C SER A 26 -6.69 0.36 -34.89
N PRO A 27 -5.51 -0.11 -34.44
CA PRO A 27 -4.84 0.40 -33.24
C PRO A 27 -4.69 1.92 -33.21
N THR A 28 -4.30 2.52 -34.33
CA THR A 28 -4.12 3.97 -34.42
C THR A 28 -5.41 4.74 -34.17
N ILE A 29 -6.57 4.21 -34.62
CA ILE A 29 -7.85 4.89 -34.46
C ILE A 29 -8.36 4.70 -33.03
N TYR A 30 -8.40 3.46 -32.53
CA TYR A 30 -8.95 3.23 -31.20
C TYR A 30 -8.04 3.76 -30.10
N ASP A 31 -6.71 3.85 -30.29
CA ASP A 31 -5.80 4.45 -29.31
C ASP A 31 -6.16 5.91 -29.06
N LEU A 32 -6.44 6.69 -30.12
CA LEU A 32 -6.90 8.08 -30.01
C LEU A 32 -8.22 8.21 -29.24
N ILE A 33 -9.18 7.32 -29.50
CA ILE A 33 -10.48 7.34 -28.81
C ILE A 33 -10.31 6.93 -27.33
N PHE A 34 -9.49 5.90 -27.07
CA PHE A 34 -9.32 5.33 -25.75
C PHE A 34 -8.50 6.22 -24.82
N ASP A 35 -7.61 7.07 -25.36
CA ASP A 35 -6.88 8.09 -24.60
C ASP A 35 -7.82 9.07 -23.89
N ASP A 36 -8.94 9.42 -24.52
CA ASP A 36 -9.97 10.30 -23.92
C ASP A 36 -11.00 9.55 -23.05
N CYS A 37 -10.98 8.22 -23.02
CA CYS A 37 -11.91 7.41 -22.25
C CYS A 37 -11.43 7.20 -20.81
N SER A 38 -12.32 7.26 -19.82
CA SER A 38 -11.99 6.85 -18.44
C SER A 38 -11.73 5.34 -18.33
N PRO A 39 -11.02 4.87 -17.29
CA PRO A 39 -10.85 3.44 -17.05
C PRO A 39 -12.16 2.65 -17.05
N ALA A 40 -13.24 3.16 -16.43
CA ALA A 40 -14.51 2.43 -16.41
C ALA A 40 -15.23 2.44 -17.77
N VAL A 41 -15.06 3.48 -18.60
CA VAL A 41 -15.56 3.46 -19.99
C VAL A 41 -14.87 2.34 -20.77
N LEU A 42 -13.55 2.24 -20.69
CA LEU A 42 -12.78 1.16 -21.34
C LEU A 42 -13.21 -0.22 -20.85
N LEU A 43 -13.36 -0.40 -19.53
CA LEU A 43 -13.82 -1.66 -18.96
C LEU A 43 -15.23 -2.02 -19.41
N ARG A 44 -16.17 -1.07 -19.42
CA ARG A 44 -17.54 -1.30 -19.95
C ARG A 44 -17.52 -1.64 -21.43
N PHE A 45 -16.74 -0.90 -22.22
CA PHE A 45 -16.59 -1.14 -23.66
C PHE A 45 -16.02 -2.54 -23.93
N SER A 46 -15.01 -2.95 -23.18
CA SER A 46 -14.39 -4.28 -23.30
C SER A 46 -15.37 -5.43 -23.09
N ARG A 47 -16.49 -5.20 -22.39
CA ARG A 47 -17.52 -6.22 -22.09
C ARG A 47 -18.61 -6.32 -23.15
N THR A 48 -18.60 -5.45 -24.17
CA THR A 48 -19.63 -5.44 -25.22
C THR A 48 -19.44 -6.57 -26.23
N CYS A 49 -18.19 -6.84 -26.65
CA CYS A 49 -17.87 -7.91 -27.59
C CYS A 49 -16.39 -8.31 -27.51
N LYS A 50 -16.04 -9.48 -28.09
CA LYS A 50 -14.66 -10.01 -28.10
C LYS A 50 -13.66 -9.06 -28.76
N ALA A 51 -14.04 -8.40 -29.86
CA ALA A 51 -13.17 -7.46 -30.56
C ALA A 51 -12.84 -6.25 -29.67
N ALA A 52 -13.84 -5.68 -28.99
CA ALA A 52 -13.63 -4.62 -28.00
C ALA A 52 -12.77 -5.09 -26.82
N THR A 53 -12.96 -6.31 -26.33
CA THR A 53 -12.08 -6.89 -25.29
C THR A 53 -10.63 -6.92 -25.73
N ILE A 54 -10.36 -7.39 -26.96
CA ILE A 54 -9.01 -7.48 -27.53
C ILE A 54 -8.40 -6.09 -27.71
N ALA A 55 -9.15 -5.15 -28.29
CA ALA A 55 -8.69 -3.78 -28.52
C ALA A 55 -8.36 -3.06 -27.20
N VAL A 56 -9.24 -3.13 -26.21
CA VAL A 56 -8.99 -2.52 -24.88
C VAL A 56 -7.79 -3.16 -24.20
N ARG A 57 -7.64 -4.49 -24.22
CA ARG A 57 -6.46 -5.16 -23.64
C ARG A 57 -5.18 -4.75 -24.34
N SER A 58 -5.21 -4.66 -25.67
CA SER A 58 -4.09 -4.23 -26.51
C SER A 58 -3.68 -2.79 -26.16
N TYR A 59 -4.66 -1.89 -26.09
CA TYR A 59 -4.46 -0.50 -25.68
C TYR A 59 -3.91 -0.37 -24.26
N ILE A 60 -4.53 -1.03 -23.27
CA ILE A 60 -4.11 -0.94 -21.86
C ILE A 60 -2.65 -1.37 -21.69
N ARG A 61 -2.20 -2.42 -22.39
CA ARG A 61 -0.78 -2.83 -22.36
C ARG A 61 0.19 -1.75 -22.85
N ARG A 62 -0.21 -0.96 -23.86
CA ARG A 62 0.61 0.17 -24.35
C ARG A 62 0.49 1.40 -23.45
N ALA A 63 -0.73 1.73 -23.03
CA ALA A 63 -1.02 2.92 -22.24
C ALA A 63 -0.43 2.83 -20.82
N LEU A 64 -0.54 1.66 -20.19
CA LEU A 64 -0.03 1.35 -18.85
C LEU A 64 1.31 0.59 -18.93
N ASN A 65 2.25 1.10 -19.73
CA ASN A 65 3.60 0.55 -19.81
C ASN A 65 4.46 1.06 -18.64
N ILE A 66 4.73 0.18 -17.67
CA ILE A 66 5.52 0.51 -16.48
C ILE A 66 6.99 0.83 -16.81
N ASN A 67 7.59 0.16 -17.79
CA ASN A 67 8.97 0.41 -18.20
C ASN A 67 9.12 1.81 -18.82
N ARG A 68 8.11 2.28 -19.58
CA ARG A 68 8.03 3.65 -20.10
C ARG A 68 7.89 4.70 -18.98
N LEU A 69 7.15 4.39 -17.92
CA LEU A 69 7.07 5.29 -16.76
C LEU A 69 8.42 5.39 -16.06
N LEU A 70 9.06 4.24 -15.82
CA LEU A 70 10.30 4.12 -15.07
C LEU A 70 11.53 4.58 -15.86
N SER A 71 11.49 4.59 -17.19
CA SER A 71 12.59 5.08 -18.04
C SER A 71 12.87 6.56 -17.84
N ARG A 72 11.95 7.30 -17.21
CA ARG A 72 12.19 8.67 -16.75
C ARG A 72 13.23 8.73 -15.62
N TYR A 73 13.27 7.71 -14.77
CA TYR A 73 14.10 7.67 -13.56
C TYR A 73 15.34 6.79 -13.75
N PHE A 74 15.23 5.71 -14.52
CA PHE A 74 16.26 4.69 -14.64
C PHE A 74 16.57 4.36 -16.09
N ASP A 75 17.86 4.23 -16.41
CA ASP A 75 18.29 3.81 -17.75
C ASP A 75 17.89 2.35 -18.03
N ASP A 76 17.85 1.53 -16.97
CA ASP A 76 17.33 0.15 -17.00
C ASP A 76 16.13 -0.02 -16.03
N PRO A 77 14.90 0.22 -16.52
CA PRO A 77 13.66 -0.04 -15.78
C PRO A 77 13.46 -1.49 -15.34
N VAL A 78 13.97 -2.46 -16.10
CA VAL A 78 13.77 -3.89 -15.84
C VAL A 78 14.66 -4.34 -14.69
N ALA A 79 15.90 -3.86 -14.63
CA ALA A 79 16.78 -4.05 -13.48
C ALA A 79 16.18 -3.46 -12.20
N PHE A 80 15.56 -2.27 -12.27
CA PHE A 80 14.85 -1.72 -11.13
C PHE A 80 13.71 -2.63 -10.66
N ARG A 81 12.90 -3.16 -11.58
CA ARG A 81 11.79 -4.06 -11.24
C ARG A 81 12.26 -5.39 -10.65
N SER A 82 13.44 -5.86 -11.04
CA SER A 82 14.10 -7.01 -10.40
C SER A 82 14.53 -6.69 -8.96
N ILE A 83 14.98 -5.46 -8.69
CA ILE A 83 15.17 -4.97 -7.33
C ILE A 83 13.85 -4.88 -6.58
N GLN A 84 12.76 -4.40 -7.20
CA GLN A 84 11.43 -4.41 -6.58
C GLN A 84 11.01 -5.81 -6.15
N ALA A 85 11.13 -6.80 -7.06
CA ALA A 85 10.79 -8.19 -6.79
C ALA A 85 11.59 -8.75 -5.60
N SER A 86 12.90 -8.53 -5.58
CA SER A 86 13.79 -9.06 -4.54
C SER A 86 13.76 -8.31 -3.20
N THR A 87 13.06 -7.18 -3.12
CA THR A 87 12.97 -6.36 -1.90
C THR A 87 11.55 -6.16 -1.41
N GLY A 88 10.53 -6.57 -2.18
CA GLY A 88 9.15 -6.21 -1.90
C GLY A 88 8.92 -4.69 -1.92
N THR A 89 9.68 -3.95 -2.74
CA THR A 89 9.52 -2.50 -2.87
C THR A 89 8.29 -2.18 -3.71
N LEU A 90 7.46 -1.27 -3.21
CA LEU A 90 6.24 -0.78 -3.88
C LEU A 90 6.42 0.65 -4.36
N ILE A 91 5.92 0.96 -5.55
CA ILE A 91 5.70 2.36 -5.95
C ILE A 91 4.30 2.76 -5.50
N SER A 92 4.14 3.94 -4.91
CA SER A 92 2.83 4.47 -4.53
C SER A 92 2.77 5.99 -4.73
N GLY A 93 1.93 6.68 -3.97
CA GLY A 93 1.79 8.13 -4.01
C GLY A 93 1.30 8.63 -5.37
N SER A 94 1.80 9.79 -5.80
CA SER A 94 1.32 10.41 -7.04
C SER A 94 1.69 9.62 -8.29
N THR A 95 2.77 8.84 -8.24
CA THR A 95 3.22 8.05 -9.39
C THR A 95 2.32 6.85 -9.67
N ALA A 96 1.79 6.18 -8.64
CA ALA A 96 0.80 5.11 -8.86
C ALA A 96 -0.52 5.65 -9.42
N VAL A 97 -0.98 6.80 -8.90
CA VAL A 97 -2.21 7.45 -9.35
C VAL A 97 -2.10 7.92 -10.80
N GLN A 98 -0.99 8.56 -11.17
CA GLN A 98 -0.79 9.05 -12.54
C GLN A 98 -0.69 7.91 -13.54
N PHE A 99 -0.06 6.80 -13.15
CA PHE A 99 0.08 5.61 -13.99
C PHE A 99 -1.31 5.03 -14.31
N LEU A 100 -2.08 4.65 -13.29
CA LEU A 100 -3.41 4.05 -13.47
C LEU A 100 -4.41 5.02 -14.10
N GLY A 101 -4.32 6.31 -13.76
CA GLY A 101 -5.17 7.36 -14.32
C GLY A 101 -4.80 7.79 -15.74
N ARG A 102 -3.63 7.36 -16.26
CA ARG A 102 -3.04 7.86 -17.51
C ARG A 102 -2.90 9.39 -17.53
N TRP A 103 -2.49 9.97 -16.40
CA TRP A 103 -2.21 11.41 -16.27
C TRP A 103 -0.72 11.68 -16.20
N PHE A 104 -0.34 12.91 -16.52
CA PHE A 104 1.04 13.38 -16.42
C PHE A 104 1.16 14.50 -15.40
N TYR A 105 1.97 14.29 -14.37
CA TYR A 105 2.36 15.32 -13.42
C TYR A 105 3.87 15.56 -13.53
N PRO A 106 4.31 16.67 -14.17
CA PRO A 106 5.73 16.92 -14.41
C PRO A 106 6.52 16.95 -13.11
N ASP A 107 5.96 17.52 -12.04
CA ASP A 107 6.61 17.68 -10.74
C ASP A 107 6.45 16.45 -9.81
N SER A 108 6.11 15.27 -10.36
CA SER A 108 5.96 14.07 -9.52
C SER A 108 7.31 13.41 -9.23
N ASP A 109 7.60 13.28 -7.93
CA ASP A 109 8.64 12.41 -7.40
C ASP A 109 8.28 10.92 -7.60
N LEU A 110 9.29 10.05 -7.52
CA LEU A 110 9.08 8.60 -7.44
C LEU A 110 9.17 8.13 -5.98
N ASP A 111 8.03 7.75 -5.41
CA ASP A 111 7.92 7.30 -4.02
C ASP A 111 8.04 5.77 -3.94
N LEU A 112 9.12 5.28 -3.31
CA LEU A 112 9.45 3.86 -3.16
C LEU A 112 9.29 3.41 -1.71
N TYR A 113 8.24 2.63 -1.43
CA TYR A 113 7.99 2.06 -0.11
C TYR A 113 8.66 0.69 0.00
N VAL A 114 9.60 0.54 0.93
CA VAL A 114 10.44 -0.66 1.06
C VAL A 114 10.43 -1.16 2.50
N PRO A 115 10.47 -2.48 2.77
CA PRO A 115 10.74 -2.98 4.11
C PRO A 115 12.07 -2.43 4.62
N MET A 116 12.12 -1.94 5.86
CA MET A 116 13.31 -1.30 6.45
C MET A 116 14.59 -2.14 6.29
N ARG A 117 14.48 -3.46 6.45
CA ARG A 117 15.57 -4.44 6.25
C ARG A 117 16.18 -4.45 4.83
N HIS A 118 15.45 -3.95 3.84
CA HIS A 118 15.87 -3.93 2.43
C HIS A 118 16.24 -2.53 1.93
N SER A 119 16.07 -1.49 2.75
CA SER A 119 16.46 -0.11 2.43
C SER A 119 17.93 0.02 2.04
N ARG A 120 18.83 -0.75 2.67
CA ARG A 120 20.27 -0.76 2.32
C ARG A 120 20.50 -1.19 0.87
N LYS A 121 19.83 -2.27 0.44
CA LYS A 121 19.97 -2.84 -0.90
C LYS A 121 19.44 -1.87 -1.96
N LEU A 122 18.24 -1.32 -1.73
CA LEU A 122 17.62 -0.35 -2.64
C LEU A 122 18.43 0.95 -2.73
N GLY A 123 18.88 1.50 -1.61
CA GLY A 123 19.67 2.74 -1.60
C GLY A 123 21.02 2.59 -2.28
N LYS A 124 21.71 1.45 -2.09
CA LYS A 124 22.91 1.13 -2.86
C LYS A 124 22.61 1.08 -4.37
N TRP A 125 21.54 0.41 -4.77
CA TRP A 125 21.17 0.31 -6.19
C TRP A 125 20.88 1.69 -6.80
N LEU A 126 20.19 2.59 -6.07
CA LEU A 126 19.98 3.96 -6.55
C LEU A 126 21.30 4.72 -6.75
N MET A 127 22.24 4.57 -5.82
CA MET A 127 23.57 5.17 -5.96
C MET A 127 24.33 4.64 -7.18
N ASP A 128 24.29 3.32 -7.39
CA ASP A 128 24.88 2.69 -8.57
C ASP A 128 24.20 3.16 -9.88
N ALA A 129 22.90 3.51 -9.83
CA ALA A 129 22.13 4.11 -10.92
C ALA A 129 22.34 5.64 -11.09
N GLY A 130 23.32 6.22 -10.40
CA GLY A 130 23.72 7.62 -10.54
C GLY A 130 22.96 8.62 -9.66
N TYR A 131 22.15 8.15 -8.71
CA TYR A 131 21.52 9.04 -7.74
C TYR A 131 22.44 9.37 -6.57
N VAL A 132 22.35 10.61 -6.08
CA VAL A 132 23.06 11.06 -4.88
C VAL A 132 22.06 11.23 -3.75
N PHE A 133 22.41 10.72 -2.57
CA PHE A 133 21.61 10.93 -1.37
C PHE A 133 21.59 12.43 -1.00
N SER A 134 20.38 12.96 -0.79
CA SER A 134 20.13 14.35 -0.43
C SER A 134 19.54 14.41 0.98
N PRO A 135 20.37 14.44 2.04
CA PRO A 135 19.90 14.49 3.42
C PRO A 135 19.10 15.75 3.70
N ASN A 136 18.14 15.67 4.61
CA ASN A 136 17.53 16.85 5.20
C ASN A 136 18.42 17.46 6.30
N THR A 137 17.97 18.55 6.94
CA THR A 137 18.76 19.30 7.94
C THR A 137 19.12 18.51 9.21
N VAL A 138 18.51 17.35 9.44
CA VAL A 138 18.75 16.53 10.65
C VAL A 138 19.36 15.15 10.35
N GLN A 139 19.49 14.79 9.07
CA GLN A 139 20.09 13.51 8.65
C GLN A 139 21.60 13.63 8.53
N ASP A 140 22.30 12.51 8.73
CA ASP A 140 23.72 12.40 8.38
C ASP A 140 23.95 12.69 6.89
N ALA A 141 25.14 13.18 6.54
CA ALA A 141 25.51 13.41 5.16
C ALA A 141 25.67 12.10 4.37
N ASP A 142 26.08 11.02 5.04
CA ASP A 142 26.23 9.69 4.46
C ASP A 142 24.97 8.83 4.66
N PHE A 143 24.46 8.29 3.55
CA PHE A 143 23.26 7.45 3.55
C PHE A 143 23.39 6.20 4.43
N PHE A 144 24.53 5.51 4.36
CA PHE A 144 24.71 4.25 5.10
C PHE A 144 24.81 4.50 6.60
N THR A 145 25.45 5.60 6.99
CA THR A 145 25.53 6.08 8.37
C THR A 145 24.16 6.47 8.90
N GLU A 146 23.37 7.22 8.15
CA GLU A 146 22.00 7.58 8.54
C GLU A 146 21.11 6.33 8.66
N LEU A 147 21.23 5.40 7.71
CA LEU A 147 20.47 4.15 7.76
C LEU A 147 20.80 3.33 9.01
N LEU A 148 22.08 3.23 9.38
CA LEU A 148 22.50 2.54 10.62
C LEU A 148 21.92 3.23 11.87
N LYS A 149 21.99 4.56 11.95
CA LYS A 149 21.37 5.34 13.03
C LYS A 149 19.88 5.05 13.17
N MET A 150 19.17 4.97 12.05
CA MET A 150 17.75 4.61 12.04
C MET A 150 17.53 3.18 12.57
N VAL A 151 18.30 2.17 12.13
CA VAL A 151 18.15 0.78 12.61
C VAL A 151 18.39 0.70 14.11
N GLU A 152 19.50 1.26 14.59
CA GLU A 152 19.84 1.25 16.01
C GLU A 152 18.79 1.98 16.85
N SER A 153 18.26 3.10 16.36
CA SER A 153 17.19 3.82 17.05
C SER A 153 15.93 2.96 17.17
N HIS A 154 15.62 2.18 16.13
CA HIS A 154 14.47 1.28 16.16
C HIS A 154 14.66 0.12 17.12
N GLU A 155 15.85 -0.50 17.14
CA GLU A 155 16.18 -1.59 18.07
C GLU A 155 16.14 -1.11 19.52
N ARG A 156 16.74 0.05 19.82
CA ARG A 156 16.70 0.65 21.17
C ARG A 156 15.29 0.98 21.62
N ASN A 157 14.43 1.49 20.73
CA ASN A 157 13.05 1.83 21.05
C ASN A 157 12.10 0.61 21.03
N SER A 158 12.47 -0.50 20.40
CA SER A 158 11.69 -1.75 20.50
C SER A 158 11.80 -2.39 21.89
N LEU A 159 12.83 -2.02 22.65
CA LEU A 159 13.05 -2.40 24.05
C LEU A 159 12.42 -1.41 25.06
N SER A 160 11.86 -0.29 24.59
CA SER A 160 11.28 0.78 25.43
C SER A 160 9.91 1.18 24.91
N THR A 161 8.86 1.10 25.74
CA THR A 161 7.47 1.47 25.39
C THR A 161 7.25 2.96 25.06
N SER A 162 8.31 3.75 24.87
CA SER A 162 8.26 5.18 24.59
C SER A 162 8.37 5.49 23.09
N LYS A 163 7.35 6.20 22.61
CA LYS A 163 7.21 6.68 21.23
C LYS A 163 8.42 7.54 20.82
N VAL A 164 9.05 7.17 19.71
CA VAL A 164 10.18 7.91 19.13
C VAL A 164 9.74 9.30 18.69
N ASN A 165 10.52 10.30 19.05
CA ASN A 165 10.42 11.66 18.58
C ASN A 165 11.32 11.82 17.34
N THR A 166 10.95 11.20 16.22
CA THR A 166 11.57 11.51 14.92
C THR A 166 11.17 12.92 14.54
N GLY A 167 12.17 13.73 14.14
CA GLY A 167 12.00 15.13 13.77
C GLY A 167 10.81 15.34 12.83
N MET A 168 10.12 16.45 13.05
CA MET A 168 8.86 17.00 12.53
C MET A 168 8.42 16.79 11.05
N ILE A 169 8.97 15.87 10.27
CA ILE A 169 8.68 15.72 8.85
C ILE A 169 8.09 14.30 8.65
N TYR A 170 6.75 14.25 8.69
CA TYR A 170 5.88 13.06 8.57
C TYR A 170 5.93 12.06 9.74
N ARG A 171 5.11 12.29 10.78
CA ARG A 171 4.65 11.22 11.67
C ARG A 171 3.65 10.33 10.93
N MET A 172 4.11 9.57 9.93
CA MET A 172 3.33 8.51 9.29
C MET A 172 3.55 7.19 10.06
N PRO A 173 2.59 6.69 10.84
CA PRO A 173 2.56 5.34 11.37
C PRO A 173 3.09 4.31 10.38
N GLY A 174 4.05 3.51 10.85
CA GLY A 174 4.69 2.49 10.03
C GLY A 174 5.87 2.99 9.18
N VAL A 175 6.07 4.30 8.99
CA VAL A 175 7.27 4.84 8.34
C VAL A 175 8.39 5.01 9.36
N ALA A 176 9.52 4.35 9.10
CA ALA A 176 10.74 4.41 9.90
C ALA A 176 11.57 5.65 9.56
N ALA A 177 11.75 5.90 8.27
CA ALA A 177 12.54 7.01 7.74
C ALA A 177 12.17 7.30 6.27
N ILE A 178 12.49 8.50 5.82
CA ILE A 178 12.40 8.92 4.43
C ILE A 178 13.79 9.39 3.98
N PHE A 179 14.30 8.84 2.88
CA PHE A 179 15.58 9.19 2.30
C PHE A 179 15.36 9.76 0.89
N ASN A 180 15.82 10.98 0.65
CA ASN A 180 15.73 11.59 -0.68
C ASN A 180 16.97 11.26 -1.49
N PHE A 181 16.78 10.94 -2.75
CA PHE A 181 17.81 10.70 -3.75
C PHE A 181 17.55 11.60 -4.96
N VAL A 182 18.58 12.28 -5.44
CA VAL A 182 18.49 13.20 -6.57
C VAL A 182 19.47 12.82 -7.68
N LYS A 183 19.07 12.98 -8.94
CA LYS A 183 19.90 12.77 -10.12
C LYS A 183 19.70 13.94 -11.08
N ALA A 184 20.77 14.53 -11.59
CA ALA A 184 20.68 15.60 -12.58
C ALA A 184 20.10 15.08 -13.90
N VAL A 185 19.21 15.85 -14.54
CA VAL A 185 18.59 15.46 -15.84
C VAL A 185 19.60 15.53 -17.00
N GLY A 186 20.62 16.37 -16.87
CA GLY A 186 21.70 16.49 -17.84
C GLY A 186 22.77 17.50 -17.40
N PRO A 187 23.90 17.58 -18.12
CA PRO A 187 24.97 18.53 -17.80
C PRO A 187 24.45 19.97 -17.82
N GLY A 188 24.57 20.68 -16.69
CA GLY A 188 24.17 22.09 -16.58
C GLY A 188 22.67 22.37 -16.44
N SER A 189 21.81 21.34 -16.38
CA SER A 189 20.39 21.54 -16.08
C SER A 189 20.21 21.86 -14.58
N PRO A 190 19.37 22.86 -14.22
CA PRO A 190 18.97 23.08 -12.84
C PRO A 190 17.96 22.02 -12.35
N ASP A 191 17.44 21.17 -13.24
CA ASP A 191 16.42 20.19 -12.92
C ASP A 191 17.02 18.87 -12.46
N PHE A 192 16.38 18.30 -11.44
CA PHE A 192 16.77 17.02 -10.85
C PHE A 192 15.57 16.07 -10.85
N LEU A 193 15.84 14.80 -11.14
CA LEU A 193 14.93 13.70 -10.86
C LEU A 193 15.03 13.37 -9.38
N LYS A 194 13.89 13.26 -8.71
CA LYS A 194 13.82 12.91 -7.29
C LYS A 194 13.16 11.55 -7.09
N VAL A 195 13.85 10.70 -6.33
CA VAL A 195 13.38 9.40 -5.86
C VAL A 195 13.40 9.43 -4.34
N GLN A 196 12.34 8.96 -3.69
CA GLN A 196 12.28 8.85 -2.24
C GLN A 196 12.24 7.38 -1.83
N ILE A 197 13.14 6.97 -0.94
CA ILE A 197 12.97 5.70 -0.21
C ILE A 197 12.19 5.98 1.06
N ILE A 198 11.00 5.40 1.17
CA ILE A 198 10.17 5.39 2.37
C ILE A 198 10.37 4.03 3.05
N ALA A 199 11.23 4.00 4.06
CA ALA A 199 11.51 2.79 4.81
C ALA A 199 10.33 2.47 5.73
N SER A 200 9.69 1.33 5.52
CA SER A 200 8.58 0.84 6.35
C SER A 200 9.11 -0.01 7.50
N LEU A 201 8.71 0.30 8.73
CA LEU A 201 9.02 -0.48 9.94
C LEU A 201 8.55 -1.93 9.81
N ASN A 202 7.46 -2.12 9.07
CA ASN A 202 6.54 -3.21 9.26
C ASN A 202 6.18 -3.86 7.93
N SER A 203 5.39 -3.14 7.13
CA SER A 203 4.95 -3.53 5.79
C SER A 203 4.78 -2.26 4.94
N PRO A 204 5.28 -2.25 3.70
CA PRO A 204 5.03 -1.18 2.74
C PRO A 204 3.54 -0.91 2.52
N VAL A 205 2.74 -1.98 2.36
CA VAL A 205 1.28 -1.90 2.18
C VAL A 205 0.61 -1.19 3.36
N ALA A 206 1.03 -1.53 4.59
CA ALA A 206 0.48 -0.91 5.78
C ALA A 206 0.75 0.60 5.86
N CYS A 207 1.89 1.06 5.33
CA CYS A 207 2.19 2.49 5.24
C CYS A 207 1.28 3.20 4.23
N ILE A 208 0.93 2.52 3.12
CA ILE A 208 0.03 3.03 2.09
C ILE A 208 -1.43 3.10 2.61
N PHE A 209 -1.84 2.14 3.44
CA PHE A 209 -3.16 2.16 4.08
C PHE A 209 -3.33 3.31 5.09
N ASP A 210 -2.23 3.83 5.63
CA ASP A 210 -2.24 4.99 6.54
C ASP A 210 -2.13 6.34 5.80
N PHE A 211 -2.32 6.36 4.49
CA PHE A 211 -2.36 7.60 3.74
C PHE A 211 -3.52 8.50 4.16
N HIS A 212 -3.32 9.80 3.93
CA HIS A 212 -4.28 10.85 4.30
C HIS A 212 -5.64 10.68 3.65
N CYS A 213 -5.72 10.17 2.42
CA CYS A 213 -7.00 9.91 1.77
C CYS A 213 -6.96 8.73 0.80
N THR A 214 -8.14 8.24 0.41
CA THR A 214 -8.26 7.02 -0.42
C THR A 214 -7.75 7.17 -1.85
N CYS A 215 -7.69 8.37 -2.42
CA CYS A 215 -7.28 8.54 -3.82
C CYS A 215 -5.79 8.24 -4.07
N VAL A 216 -4.98 8.18 -3.01
CA VAL A 216 -3.56 7.79 -3.08
C VAL A 216 -3.31 6.35 -2.67
N MET A 217 -4.34 5.59 -2.28
CA MET A 217 -4.22 4.18 -1.92
C MET A 217 -4.19 3.32 -3.19
N ASN A 218 -3.15 3.51 -3.98
CA ASN A 218 -2.82 2.74 -5.18
C ASN A 218 -1.35 2.35 -5.11
N LEU A 219 -1.01 1.16 -5.57
CA LEU A 219 0.34 0.64 -5.46
C LEU A 219 0.73 -0.14 -6.70
N ILE A 220 2.02 -0.12 -7.02
CA ILE A 220 2.59 -0.86 -8.15
C ILE A 220 3.71 -1.73 -7.59
N THR A 221 3.57 -3.03 -7.76
CA THR A 221 4.59 -4.04 -7.47
C THR A 221 5.47 -4.26 -8.70
N HIS A 222 6.39 -5.22 -8.60
CA HIS A 222 7.15 -5.68 -9.74
C HIS A 222 6.27 -6.33 -10.83
N GLU A 223 5.14 -6.96 -10.46
CA GLU A 223 4.27 -7.73 -11.38
C GLU A 223 2.93 -7.08 -11.71
N LYS A 224 2.38 -6.23 -10.83
CA LYS A 224 1.00 -5.72 -10.94
C LYS A 224 0.86 -4.29 -10.44
N ALA A 225 -0.09 -3.56 -11.00
CA ALA A 225 -0.57 -2.29 -10.46
C ALA A 225 -1.99 -2.45 -9.90
N TYR A 226 -2.24 -1.85 -8.75
CA TYR A 226 -3.47 -1.99 -7.98
C TYR A 226 -4.06 -0.62 -7.65
N ALA A 227 -5.35 -0.48 -7.89
CA ALA A 227 -6.17 0.57 -7.31
C ALA A 227 -7.24 -0.03 -6.40
N LEU A 228 -7.24 0.40 -5.13
CA LEU A 228 -8.13 -0.16 -4.11
C LEU A 228 -9.54 0.44 -4.16
N TYR A 229 -9.63 1.71 -4.61
CA TYR A 229 -10.87 2.46 -4.78
C TYR A 229 -10.95 3.07 -6.18
N PRO A 230 -10.94 2.26 -7.26
CA PRO A 230 -10.76 2.75 -8.62
C PRO A 230 -11.95 3.60 -9.09
N ARG A 231 -13.19 3.23 -8.74
CA ARG A 231 -14.37 4.02 -9.10
C ARG A 231 -14.33 5.41 -8.46
N ALA A 232 -14.10 5.48 -7.15
CA ALA A 232 -13.98 6.74 -6.43
C ALA A 232 -12.84 7.60 -6.99
N THR A 233 -11.68 6.99 -7.23
CA THR A 233 -10.45 7.68 -7.61
C THR A 233 -10.47 8.18 -9.06
N PHE A 234 -10.85 7.33 -10.02
CA PHE A 234 -10.70 7.60 -11.46
C PHE A 234 -11.99 8.02 -12.16
N GLU A 235 -13.16 7.63 -11.64
CA GLU A 235 -14.45 7.98 -12.24
C GLU A 235 -15.11 9.15 -11.51
N ASP A 236 -15.34 8.98 -10.21
CA ASP A 236 -16.07 9.97 -9.41
C ASP A 236 -15.17 11.15 -8.98
N ARG A 237 -13.85 11.03 -9.17
CA ARG A 237 -12.83 12.02 -8.76
C ARG A 237 -13.02 12.47 -7.30
N CYS A 238 -13.31 11.53 -6.40
CA CYS A 238 -13.46 11.80 -4.97
C CYS A 238 -12.40 11.07 -4.15
N ALA A 239 -12.07 11.64 -2.98
CA ALA A 239 -11.13 11.07 -2.04
C ALA A 239 -11.68 11.17 -0.62
N LEU A 240 -11.73 10.06 0.10
CA LEU A 240 -12.14 10.03 1.49
C LEU A 240 -10.97 10.38 2.39
N LEU A 241 -11.07 11.40 3.23
CA LEU A 241 -10.08 11.70 4.26
C LEU A 241 -10.08 10.59 5.33
N CYS A 242 -9.02 9.77 5.38
CA CYS A 242 -8.88 8.64 6.30
C CYS A 242 -8.04 8.95 7.55
N ARG A 243 -7.39 10.12 7.57
CA ARG A 243 -6.45 10.49 8.61
C ARG A 243 -6.47 11.99 8.86
N SER A 244 -6.84 12.39 10.08
CA SER A 244 -6.76 13.78 10.51
C SER A 244 -5.65 14.06 11.53
N ASP A 245 -4.90 13.05 11.96
CA ASP A 245 -3.81 13.21 12.92
C ASP A 245 -2.49 13.63 12.26
N GLY A 246 -1.77 14.59 12.86
CA GLY A 246 -0.48 15.10 12.38
C GLY A 246 -0.39 16.63 12.35
N PRO A 247 0.78 17.19 12.00
CA PRO A 247 0.93 18.64 11.83
C PRO A 247 -0.03 19.14 10.73
N THR A 248 -1.00 19.97 11.12
CA THR A 248 -2.10 20.42 10.26
C THR A 248 -1.61 21.02 8.93
N VAL A 249 -0.45 21.68 8.93
CA VAL A 249 0.13 22.31 7.73
C VAL A 249 0.49 21.28 6.66
N ILE A 250 1.21 20.21 7.03
CA ILE A 250 1.67 19.19 6.07
C ILE A 250 0.48 18.41 5.52
N LEU A 251 -0.47 18.04 6.39
CA LEU A 251 -1.70 17.39 5.97
C LEU A 251 -2.48 18.27 4.98
N ASN A 252 -2.68 19.56 5.30
CA ASN A 252 -3.37 20.47 4.40
C ASN A 252 -2.64 20.63 3.06
N GLN A 253 -1.31 20.76 3.04
CA GLN A 253 -0.54 20.81 1.79
C GLN A 253 -0.73 19.55 0.92
N ALA A 254 -0.75 18.37 1.54
CA ALA A 254 -1.03 17.12 0.83
C ALA A 254 -2.46 17.09 0.27
N LEU A 255 -3.47 17.49 1.05
CA LEU A 255 -4.86 17.56 0.60
C LEU A 255 -5.04 18.59 -0.52
N ASP A 256 -4.43 19.77 -0.39
CA ASP A 256 -4.48 20.85 -1.38
C ASP A 256 -3.79 20.44 -2.69
N LYS A 257 -2.73 19.61 -2.62
CA LYS A 257 -2.09 19.01 -3.81
C LYS A 257 -3.09 18.17 -4.61
N TYR A 258 -3.84 17.27 -3.95
CA TYR A 258 -4.80 16.41 -4.66
C TYR A 258 -6.09 17.16 -5.03
N ALA A 259 -6.55 18.12 -4.22
CA ALA A 259 -7.67 18.98 -4.58
C ALA A 259 -7.38 19.76 -5.88
N ARG A 260 -6.20 20.38 -6.01
CA ARG A 260 -5.78 21.07 -7.24
C ARG A 260 -5.67 20.16 -8.46
N ARG A 261 -5.48 18.86 -8.26
CA ARG A 261 -5.46 17.87 -9.35
C ARG A 261 -6.86 17.33 -9.71
N GLY A 262 -7.90 17.90 -9.12
CA GLY A 262 -9.30 17.64 -9.48
C GLY A 262 -10.05 16.69 -8.56
N TRP A 263 -9.46 16.28 -7.41
CA TRP A 263 -10.18 15.43 -6.46
C TRP A 263 -11.01 16.23 -5.46
N GLU A 264 -12.28 15.88 -5.34
CA GLU A 264 -13.13 16.32 -4.24
C GLU A 264 -12.71 15.60 -2.94
N ILE A 265 -12.08 16.34 -2.01
CA ILE A 265 -11.69 15.80 -0.71
C ILE A 265 -12.91 15.77 0.23
N ARG A 266 -13.46 14.58 0.44
CA ARG A 266 -14.64 14.37 1.29
C ARG A 266 -14.25 14.12 2.74
N ARG A 267 -14.87 14.90 3.63
CA ARG A 267 -14.73 14.79 5.08
C ARG A 267 -16.07 14.36 5.66
N TYR A 268 -16.22 13.08 5.98
CA TYR A 268 -17.44 12.60 6.64
C TYR A 268 -17.27 12.67 8.15
N ARG A 269 -18.10 13.50 8.80
CA ARG A 269 -18.17 13.66 10.26
C ARG A 269 -19.30 12.86 10.91
N SER A 270 -20.13 12.15 10.14
CA SER A 270 -21.28 11.37 10.65
C SER A 270 -21.11 9.86 10.44
N ARG A 271 -21.88 9.10 11.22
CA ARG A 271 -21.79 7.64 11.39
C ARG A 271 -22.16 6.82 10.14
N GLU A 272 -22.75 7.46 9.14
CA GLU A 272 -23.08 6.83 7.87
C GLU A 272 -22.82 7.85 6.75
N PRO A 273 -21.82 7.63 5.89
CA PRO A 273 -21.86 8.23 4.58
C PRO A 273 -23.22 7.86 3.98
N GLY A 274 -23.95 8.82 3.40
CA GLY A 274 -24.97 8.46 2.43
C GLY A 274 -24.33 7.44 1.48
N PHE A 275 -24.97 6.28 1.31
CA PHE A 275 -24.41 5.08 0.66
C PHE A 275 -23.57 5.44 -0.56
N ASP A 276 -22.25 5.56 -0.39
CA ASP A 276 -21.33 5.75 -1.51
C ASP A 276 -20.88 4.35 -1.94
N PRO A 277 -21.40 3.82 -3.07
CA PRO A 277 -21.08 2.48 -3.50
C PRO A 277 -19.60 2.31 -3.84
N ALA A 278 -18.86 3.41 -4.05
CA ALA A 278 -17.43 3.41 -4.37
C ALA A 278 -16.53 3.38 -3.13
N LEU A 279 -17.06 3.67 -1.93
CA LEU A 279 -16.32 3.75 -0.66
C LEU A 279 -16.98 2.87 0.42
N ARG A 280 -17.31 1.62 0.06
CA ARG A 280 -18.04 0.70 0.95
C ARG A 280 -17.24 0.30 2.18
N SER A 281 -17.93 0.32 3.32
CA SER A 281 -17.49 -0.30 4.58
C SER A 281 -17.60 -1.82 4.51
N THR A 282 -16.60 -2.49 3.94
CA THR A 282 -16.58 -3.95 3.85
C THR A 282 -15.17 -4.50 3.92
N SER A 283 -15.05 -5.79 4.23
CA SER A 283 -13.78 -6.50 4.12
C SER A 283 -13.41 -6.63 2.65
N ARG A 284 -12.22 -6.18 2.29
CA ARG A 284 -11.74 -6.08 0.91
C ARG A 284 -10.45 -6.88 0.76
N TRP A 285 -10.31 -7.56 -0.36
CA TRP A 285 -9.06 -8.17 -0.81
C TRP A 285 -8.43 -7.31 -1.90
N ILE A 286 -7.10 -7.35 -2.01
CA ILE A 286 -6.37 -6.46 -2.91
C ILE A 286 -6.77 -6.59 -4.38
N ASP A 287 -7.25 -7.76 -4.77
CA ASP A 287 -7.67 -8.14 -6.11
C ASP A 287 -9.16 -8.52 -6.20
N ASP A 288 -9.97 -8.11 -5.22
CA ASP A 288 -11.42 -8.34 -5.29
C ASP A 288 -12.09 -7.59 -6.44
N GLY A 289 -13.36 -7.93 -6.72
CA GLY A 289 -14.14 -7.34 -7.82
C GLY A 289 -14.45 -5.84 -7.68
N LEU A 290 -14.02 -5.20 -6.59
CA LEU A 290 -14.14 -3.76 -6.39
C LEU A 290 -12.79 -3.04 -6.56
N SER A 291 -11.68 -3.79 -6.65
CA SER A 291 -10.35 -3.29 -6.98
C SER A 291 -10.12 -3.31 -8.49
N TRP A 292 -9.16 -2.52 -8.97
CA TRP A 292 -8.68 -2.60 -10.34
C TRP A 292 -7.23 -3.07 -10.33
N VAL A 293 -7.01 -4.24 -10.93
CA VAL A 293 -5.69 -4.87 -11.05
C VAL A 293 -5.26 -4.87 -12.52
N VAL A 294 -4.03 -4.46 -12.76
CA VAL A 294 -3.41 -4.43 -14.08
C VAL A 294 -2.13 -5.26 -14.01
N ASP A 295 -2.08 -6.34 -14.79
CA ASP A 295 -0.85 -7.13 -14.96
C ASP A 295 0.18 -6.32 -15.75
N LEU A 296 1.42 -6.33 -15.27
CA LEU A 296 2.54 -5.67 -15.89
C LEU A 296 3.36 -6.66 -16.73
N ASP A 297 4.04 -6.15 -17.74
CA ASP A 297 4.94 -6.94 -18.58
C ASP A 297 6.12 -7.47 -17.76
N MET A 298 6.28 -8.79 -17.64
CA MET A 298 7.33 -9.42 -16.84
C MET A 298 8.57 -9.83 -17.66
N GLU A 299 8.64 -9.46 -18.93
CA GLU A 299 9.79 -9.79 -19.78
C GLU A 299 11.10 -9.25 -19.17
N GLY A 300 12.05 -10.16 -18.96
CA GLY A 300 13.38 -9.86 -18.40
C GLY A 300 13.42 -9.55 -16.90
N VAL A 301 12.30 -9.52 -16.19
CA VAL A 301 12.28 -9.24 -14.74
C VAL A 301 12.74 -10.49 -13.98
N GLU A 302 13.82 -10.36 -13.21
CA GLU A 302 14.31 -11.41 -12.34
C GLU A 302 13.52 -11.42 -11.03
N VAL A 303 12.99 -12.60 -10.67
CA VAL A 303 12.28 -12.85 -9.42
C VAL A 303 13.09 -13.79 -8.53
N PRO A 304 13.12 -13.59 -7.20
CA PRO A 304 13.78 -14.54 -6.30
C PRO A 304 13.22 -15.95 -6.48
N ALA A 305 14.10 -16.95 -6.54
CA ALA A 305 13.68 -18.35 -6.59
C ALA A 305 12.91 -18.72 -5.30
N ALA A 306 11.86 -19.54 -5.45
CA ALA A 306 11.22 -20.18 -4.31
C ALA A 306 12.26 -20.97 -3.50
N PRO A 307 12.16 -21.05 -2.16
CA PRO A 307 12.90 -22.04 -1.40
C PRO A 307 12.66 -23.43 -1.98
N LEU A 308 13.72 -24.24 -2.07
CA LEU A 308 13.80 -25.53 -2.78
C LEU A 308 12.67 -26.55 -2.47
N ASP A 309 11.92 -26.35 -1.39
CA ASP A 309 10.91 -27.29 -0.88
C ASP A 309 9.45 -26.90 -1.23
N MET A 310 9.21 -25.75 -1.86
CA MET A 310 7.90 -25.39 -2.43
C MET A 310 7.91 -25.67 -3.94
N ARG A 311 7.09 -26.63 -4.36
CA ARG A 311 6.92 -27.10 -5.75
C ARG A 311 6.94 -25.95 -6.77
N THR A 312 7.88 -26.00 -7.72
CA THR A 312 7.87 -25.51 -9.13
C THR A 312 7.28 -24.13 -9.50
N GLU A 313 6.66 -23.40 -8.59
CA GLU A 313 5.99 -22.13 -8.84
C GLU A 313 6.68 -21.04 -8.04
N VAL A 314 7.01 -19.94 -8.72
CA VAL A 314 7.50 -18.72 -8.07
C VAL A 314 6.40 -18.25 -7.10
N PRO A 315 6.70 -18.00 -5.81
CA PRO A 315 5.69 -17.55 -4.87
C PRO A 315 5.13 -16.20 -5.37
N PRO A 316 3.80 -16.00 -5.40
CA PRO A 316 3.23 -14.73 -5.79
C PRO A 316 3.66 -13.63 -4.82
N ASP A 317 3.66 -12.36 -5.27
CA ASP A 317 4.01 -11.23 -4.42
C ASP A 317 3.23 -11.26 -3.10
N SER A 318 3.91 -11.06 -1.97
CA SER A 318 3.27 -10.96 -0.64
C SER A 318 2.04 -10.03 -0.59
N VAL A 319 2.01 -9.03 -1.48
CA VAL A 319 0.89 -8.11 -1.68
C VAL A 319 -0.41 -8.85 -2.04
N THR A 320 -0.38 -9.96 -2.79
CA THR A 320 -1.59 -10.71 -3.21
C THR A 320 -2.40 -11.24 -2.02
N TYR A 321 -1.77 -11.44 -0.87
CA TYR A 321 -2.42 -11.92 0.35
C TYR A 321 -2.85 -10.79 1.29
N THR A 322 -3.09 -9.59 0.73
CA THR A 322 -3.49 -8.41 1.48
C THR A 322 -5.00 -8.32 1.58
N ASN A 323 -5.51 -8.17 2.81
CA ASN A 323 -6.89 -7.75 3.04
C ASN A 323 -7.02 -6.67 4.13
N TRP A 324 -8.00 -5.79 3.96
CA TRP A 324 -8.28 -4.65 4.84
C TRP A 324 -9.77 -4.41 5.00
N GLN A 325 -10.13 -3.49 5.90
CA GLN A 325 -11.49 -3.01 6.00
C GLN A 325 -11.49 -1.49 6.19
N LEU A 326 -12.29 -0.79 5.40
CA LEU A 326 -12.60 0.61 5.66
C LEU A 326 -13.64 0.67 6.78
N LEU A 327 -13.32 1.32 7.89
CA LEU A 327 -14.18 1.43 9.08
C LEU A 327 -14.41 2.91 9.44
N TRP A 328 -15.43 3.15 10.27
CA TRP A 328 -15.78 4.47 10.79
C TRP A 328 -15.59 4.50 12.29
N SER A 329 -14.83 5.47 12.77
CA SER A 329 -14.80 5.84 14.18
C SER A 329 -15.87 6.91 14.47
N TRP A 330 -15.92 7.38 15.71
CA TRP A 330 -16.80 8.49 16.10
C TRP A 330 -16.45 9.81 15.42
N SER A 331 -15.22 9.97 14.92
CA SER A 331 -14.71 11.25 14.39
C SER A 331 -14.28 11.19 12.93
N GLU A 332 -13.84 10.03 12.44
CA GLU A 332 -13.26 9.89 11.10
C GLU A 332 -13.28 8.44 10.59
N PRO A 333 -13.34 8.22 9.27
CA PRO A 333 -13.10 6.92 8.69
C PRO A 333 -11.61 6.56 8.74
N TYR A 334 -11.28 5.27 8.77
CA TYR A 334 -9.91 4.77 8.82
C TYR A 334 -9.80 3.40 8.15
N ILE A 335 -8.60 3.04 7.71
CA ILE A 335 -8.31 1.69 7.21
C ILE A 335 -7.87 0.82 8.38
N TYR A 336 -8.64 -0.23 8.64
CA TYR A 336 -8.30 -1.26 9.61
C TYR A 336 -7.53 -2.38 8.92
N CYS A 337 -6.41 -2.76 9.51
CA CYS A 337 -5.68 -3.97 9.16
C CYS A 337 -4.92 -4.56 10.34
N THR A 338 -4.55 -5.83 10.24
CA THR A 338 -3.71 -6.52 11.20
C THR A 338 -2.44 -7.00 10.51
N LEU A 339 -1.30 -6.77 11.14
CA LEU A 339 -0.02 -7.27 10.62
C LEU A 339 0.26 -8.64 11.20
N LEU A 340 0.61 -9.58 10.33
CA LEU A 340 1.05 -10.92 10.70
C LEU A 340 2.54 -11.06 10.38
N ARG A 341 3.33 -11.40 11.39
CA ARG A 341 4.76 -11.69 11.27
C ARG A 341 5.12 -12.99 11.94
N SER A 342 6.04 -13.71 11.35
CA SER A 342 6.66 -14.90 11.93
C SER A 342 8.04 -15.09 11.29
N PRO A 343 9.03 -15.62 12.00
CA PRO A 343 10.28 -16.06 11.36
C PRO A 343 10.07 -17.19 10.32
N LEU A 344 8.90 -17.82 10.30
CA LEU A 344 8.49 -18.82 9.30
C LEU A 344 7.90 -18.19 8.02
N LEU A 345 7.74 -16.87 7.99
CA LEU A 345 7.13 -16.15 6.87
C LEU A 345 8.18 -15.29 6.18
N ASP A 346 8.18 -15.30 4.86
CA ASP A 346 9.14 -14.51 4.06
C ASP A 346 8.89 -12.99 4.16
N ALA A 347 7.66 -12.61 4.48
CA ALA A 347 7.20 -11.23 4.55
C ALA A 347 6.29 -10.96 5.77
N THR A 348 6.06 -9.67 6.03
CA THR A 348 4.96 -9.23 6.90
C THR A 348 3.68 -9.20 6.07
N TYR A 349 2.71 -10.02 6.43
CA TYR A 349 1.41 -10.08 5.75
C TYR A 349 0.43 -9.09 6.39
N VAL A 350 -0.44 -8.50 5.57
CA VAL A 350 -1.47 -7.55 6.00
C VAL A 350 -2.82 -8.23 5.88
N VAL A 351 -3.43 -8.56 7.01
CA VAL A 351 -4.68 -9.31 7.04
C VAL A 351 -5.74 -8.70 7.97
N THR A 352 -7.01 -8.83 7.66
CA THR A 352 -8.15 -8.45 8.53
C THR A 352 -9.11 -9.58 8.81
N ASP A 353 -8.99 -10.71 8.12
CA ASP A 353 -9.93 -11.80 8.31
C ASP A 353 -9.69 -12.45 9.67
N ALA A 354 -10.67 -12.30 10.57
CA ALA A 354 -10.54 -12.74 11.95
C ALA A 354 -10.40 -14.27 12.06
N LEU A 355 -11.08 -15.03 11.20
CA LEU A 355 -10.98 -16.48 11.18
C LEU A 355 -9.61 -16.91 10.67
N LEU A 356 -9.11 -16.30 9.60
CA LEU A 356 -7.76 -16.53 9.09
C LEU A 356 -6.71 -16.19 10.14
N VAL A 357 -6.82 -15.03 10.81
CA VAL A 357 -5.89 -14.64 11.88
C VAL A 357 -5.96 -15.63 13.05
N MET A 358 -7.14 -16.11 13.43
CA MET A 358 -7.29 -17.14 14.46
C MET A 358 -6.68 -18.48 14.05
N LEU A 359 -6.93 -18.93 12.82
CA LEU A 359 -6.37 -20.16 12.26
C LEU A 359 -4.84 -20.09 12.20
N LEU A 360 -4.29 -19.00 11.68
CA LEU A 360 -2.83 -18.80 11.58
C LEU A 360 -2.21 -18.71 12.97
N ARG A 361 -2.84 -18.01 13.92
CA ARG A 361 -2.40 -18.01 15.33
C ARG A 361 -2.36 -19.42 15.90
N GLY A 362 -3.40 -20.23 15.68
CA GLY A 362 -3.46 -21.62 16.15
C GLY A 362 -2.38 -22.49 15.52
N ALA A 363 -2.17 -22.38 14.20
CA ALA A 363 -1.15 -23.13 13.48
C ALA A 363 0.27 -22.79 13.99
N PHE A 364 0.59 -21.49 14.15
CA PHE A 364 1.90 -21.08 14.66
C PHE A 364 2.11 -21.43 16.13
N GLN A 365 1.07 -21.39 16.96
CA GLN A 365 1.15 -21.89 18.34
C GLN A 365 1.44 -23.39 18.38
N GLY A 366 0.80 -24.18 17.52
CA GLY A 366 1.07 -25.62 17.40
C GLY A 366 2.52 -25.93 16.98
N VAL A 367 3.05 -25.20 15.99
CA VAL A 367 4.46 -25.35 15.57
C VAL A 367 5.43 -24.99 16.71
N ARG A 368 5.13 -23.92 17.47
CA ARG A 368 5.94 -23.54 18.63
C ARG A 368 5.94 -24.63 19.70
N SER A 369 4.77 -25.16 20.06
CA SER A 369 4.66 -26.25 21.05
C SER A 369 5.42 -27.51 20.61
N GLY A 370 5.26 -27.93 19.35
CA GLY A 370 6.00 -29.07 18.81
C GLY A 370 7.51 -28.87 18.81
N THR A 371 7.99 -27.66 18.49
CA THR A 371 9.42 -27.33 18.47
C THR A 371 10.00 -27.26 19.89
N GLU A 372 9.24 -26.73 20.86
CA GLU A 372 9.63 -26.73 22.27
C GLU A 372 9.75 -28.16 22.82
N ASP A 373 8.87 -29.07 22.42
CA ASP A 373 8.92 -30.49 22.79
C ASP A 373 10.08 -31.24 22.12
N VAL A 374 10.37 -30.95 20.84
CA VAL A 374 11.56 -31.47 20.15
C VAL A 374 12.85 -30.97 20.80
N ASN A 375 12.95 -29.66 21.10
CA ASN A 375 14.11 -29.09 21.78
C ASN A 375 14.26 -29.56 23.22
N ARG A 376 13.17 -29.93 23.90
CA ARG A 376 13.23 -30.60 25.20
C ARG A 376 13.78 -32.02 25.04
N THR A 377 13.25 -32.77 24.08
CA THR A 377 13.72 -34.13 23.77
C THR A 377 15.20 -34.16 23.38
N ILE A 378 15.66 -33.22 22.55
CA ILE A 378 17.07 -33.09 22.17
C ILE A 378 17.95 -32.78 23.38
N ARG A 379 17.50 -31.90 24.30
CA ARG A 379 18.21 -31.62 25.56
C ARG A 379 18.31 -32.86 26.45
N ASP A 380 17.20 -33.59 26.58
CA ASP A 380 17.12 -34.78 27.40
C ASP A 380 17.98 -35.93 26.84
N VAL A 381 18.07 -36.04 25.51
CA VAL A 381 18.88 -37.06 24.82
C VAL A 381 20.37 -36.71 24.80
N LEU A 382 20.73 -35.45 24.55
CA LEU A 382 22.13 -35.05 24.40
C LEU A 382 22.82 -34.66 25.72
N LYS A 383 22.08 -34.48 26.82
CA LYS A 383 22.61 -34.04 28.14
C LYS A 383 23.51 -32.79 28.07
N ILE A 384 23.27 -31.92 27.09
CA ILE A 384 24.04 -30.67 26.93
C ILE A 384 23.36 -29.61 27.81
N GLU A 385 24.00 -29.20 28.90
CA GLU A 385 23.45 -28.20 29.83
C GLU A 385 23.40 -26.79 29.21
N HIS A 386 24.25 -26.48 28.22
CA HIS A 386 24.24 -25.18 27.55
C HIS A 386 24.77 -25.23 26.10
N PRO A 387 23.90 -25.42 25.08
CA PRO A 387 24.29 -25.10 23.71
C PRO A 387 24.21 -23.58 23.52
N ARG A 388 25.36 -22.93 23.30
CA ARG A 388 25.36 -21.59 22.70
C ARG A 388 24.81 -21.71 21.27
N ALA A 389 23.83 -20.86 20.96
CA ALA A 389 23.27 -20.52 19.64
C ALA A 389 22.18 -21.46 19.06
N MET A 390 20.91 -21.11 19.30
CA MET A 390 19.89 -20.75 18.30
C MET A 390 18.54 -20.56 19.03
N ILE A 391 18.42 -19.50 19.83
CA ILE A 391 17.09 -19.03 20.26
C ILE A 391 16.74 -17.89 19.30
N ALA A 392 16.27 -18.22 18.10
CA ALA A 392 15.44 -17.29 17.36
C ALA A 392 14.14 -17.16 18.17
N SER A 393 13.84 -15.98 18.69
CA SER A 393 12.57 -15.73 19.38
C SER A 393 11.42 -15.93 18.39
N TRP A 394 10.74 -17.07 18.49
CA TRP A 394 9.54 -17.40 17.72
C TRP A 394 8.33 -16.65 18.30
N GLU A 395 8.26 -15.35 18.06
CA GLU A 395 7.10 -14.53 18.42
C GLU A 395 6.30 -14.18 17.16
N VAL A 396 5.04 -14.64 17.12
CA VAL A 396 4.08 -14.17 16.13
C VAL A 396 3.48 -12.88 16.62
N TYR A 397 3.90 -11.78 16.01
CA TYR A 397 3.35 -10.46 16.33
C TYR A 397 2.13 -10.22 15.48
N VAL A 398 1.01 -9.99 16.17
CA VAL A 398 -0.25 -9.61 15.56
C VAL A 398 -0.58 -8.20 16.06
N THR A 399 -0.33 -7.21 15.20
CA THR A 399 -0.51 -5.79 15.55
C THR A 399 -1.68 -5.22 14.75
N ALA A 400 -2.72 -4.75 15.44
CA ALA A 400 -3.82 -4.03 14.81
C ALA A 400 -3.39 -2.59 14.49
N ILE A 401 -3.71 -2.13 13.28
CA ILE A 401 -3.49 -0.78 12.78
C ILE A 401 -4.86 -0.13 12.52
N GLY A 402 -4.98 1.15 12.84
CA GLY A 402 -6.17 1.97 12.54
C GLY A 402 -7.10 2.25 13.72
N ILE A 403 -6.85 1.77 14.95
CA ILE A 403 -7.73 2.11 16.09
C ILE A 403 -7.36 3.50 16.63
N PRO A 404 -8.21 4.55 16.51
CA PRO A 404 -7.94 5.83 17.12
C PRO A 404 -7.99 5.71 18.64
N PHE A 405 -6.86 5.94 19.32
CA PHE A 405 -6.81 6.09 20.77
C PHE A 405 -7.43 7.43 21.15
N SER A 406 -8.62 7.43 21.75
CA SER A 406 -9.12 8.66 22.40
C SER A 406 -8.37 8.88 23.71
N THR A 407 -7.49 9.88 23.73
CA THR A 407 -6.92 10.39 24.98
C THR A 407 -7.96 11.26 25.67
N ARG A 408 -8.88 10.66 26.42
CA ARG A 408 -9.50 11.35 27.56
C ARG A 408 -8.73 10.93 28.80
N SER A 409 -7.82 11.80 29.22
CA SER A 409 -7.24 11.82 30.54
C SER A 409 -8.36 11.87 31.59
N PHE A 410 -8.65 10.73 32.22
CA PHE A 410 -9.42 10.72 33.47
C PHE A 410 -8.53 11.29 34.57
N HIS A 411 -8.88 12.48 35.03
CA HIS A 411 -8.18 13.17 36.12
C HIS A 411 -8.43 12.42 37.44
N PRO A 412 -7.40 12.02 38.20
CA PRO A 412 -7.56 11.25 39.42
C PRO A 412 -7.89 12.19 40.60
N SER A 413 -9.13 12.69 40.67
CA SER A 413 -9.59 13.47 41.83
C SER A 413 -11.02 13.13 42.31
N CYS A 414 -11.67 12.12 41.75
CA CYS A 414 -13.01 11.70 42.19
C CYS A 414 -13.07 10.27 42.75
N LEU A 415 -12.12 9.85 43.60
CA LEU A 415 -12.29 8.66 44.44
C LEU A 415 -11.57 8.83 45.79
N ARG A 416 -12.05 9.75 46.63
CA ARG A 416 -11.89 9.63 48.09
C ARG A 416 -13.19 9.08 48.65
N GLY A 417 -13.18 7.81 49.05
CA GLY A 417 -14.34 7.24 49.73
C GLY A 417 -14.28 5.72 49.91
N ARG A 418 -13.76 5.33 51.07
CA ARG A 418 -13.91 4.04 51.78
C ARG A 418 -12.99 2.87 51.36
N LYS A 419 -12.14 2.56 52.34
CA LYS A 419 -11.30 1.37 52.50
C LYS A 419 -12.16 0.10 52.49
N GLY A 420 -11.68 -0.96 51.82
CA GLY A 420 -12.13 -2.33 52.00
C GLY A 420 -11.50 -3.32 51.03
N GLY A 421 -10.50 -4.08 51.51
CA GLY A 421 -10.17 -5.45 51.07
C GLY A 421 -9.56 -5.67 49.68
N LEU A 422 -8.27 -6.04 49.65
CA LEU A 422 -7.62 -6.73 48.54
C LEU A 422 -8.36 -8.03 48.17
N LYS A 423 -8.73 -8.20 46.90
CA LYS A 423 -8.66 -9.49 46.18
C LYS A 423 -8.23 -9.26 44.73
N SER A 424 -7.13 -9.88 44.35
CA SER A 424 -6.61 -9.99 42.98
C SER A 424 -7.67 -10.58 42.05
N SER A 425 -7.97 -9.90 40.94
CA SER A 425 -8.77 -10.47 39.84
C SER A 425 -8.10 -10.14 38.51
N ILE A 426 -7.58 -11.20 37.89
CA ILE A 426 -7.14 -11.29 36.50
C ILE A 426 -8.37 -11.08 35.62
N TYR A 427 -8.43 -10.00 34.86
CA TYR A 427 -9.49 -9.78 33.87
C TYR A 427 -9.20 -10.59 32.60
N ARG A 428 -9.86 -11.75 32.47
CA ARG A 428 -10.13 -12.41 31.19
C ARG A 428 -11.09 -11.54 30.38
N MET A 429 -10.67 -11.07 29.21
CA MET A 429 -11.55 -10.45 28.22
C MET A 429 -12.44 -11.53 27.58
N ASN A 430 -13.62 -11.75 28.16
CA ASN A 430 -14.74 -12.43 27.52
C ASN A 430 -15.60 -11.40 26.78
N SER A 431 -15.34 -11.15 25.49
CA SER A 431 -16.29 -10.40 24.65
C SER A 431 -16.29 -10.81 23.17
N VAL A 432 -16.06 -12.10 22.86
CA VAL A 432 -16.15 -12.62 21.49
C VAL A 432 -17.33 -13.60 21.30
N ASN A 433 -17.97 -14.07 22.38
CA ASN A 433 -19.02 -15.10 22.29
C ASN A 433 -20.47 -14.62 22.15
N ASN A 434 -20.75 -13.32 22.08
CA ASN A 434 -22.14 -12.82 22.01
C ASN A 434 -22.65 -12.47 20.60
N LEU A 435 -21.87 -12.71 19.54
CA LEU A 435 -22.30 -12.47 18.15
C LEU A 435 -22.72 -13.73 17.38
N LEU A 436 -22.66 -14.92 17.99
CA LEU A 436 -23.03 -16.21 17.36
C LEU A 436 -24.37 -16.79 17.83
N ARG A 437 -25.26 -15.99 18.44
CA ARG A 437 -26.58 -16.47 18.91
C ARG A 437 -27.80 -15.71 18.40
N SER A 438 -27.67 -14.82 17.41
CA SER A 438 -28.84 -14.12 16.85
C SER A 438 -29.25 -14.54 15.44
N HIS A 439 -28.54 -15.44 14.76
CA HIS A 439 -28.95 -15.99 13.45
C HIS A 439 -28.77 -17.52 13.42
N MET A 440 -29.62 -18.23 14.18
CA MET A 440 -30.15 -19.55 13.81
C MET A 440 -31.67 -19.45 13.81
#